data_AF-A0AA90TYX9-F1
#
_entry.id   AF-A0AA90TYX9-F1
#
_cell.length_a   1.000
_cell.length_b   1.000
_cell.length_c   1.000
_cell.angle_alpha   90.00
_cell.angle_beta   90.00
_cell.angle_gamma   90.00
#
_symmetry.space_group_name_H-M   'P 1'
#
loop_
_entity.id
_entity.type
_entity.pdbx_description
1 polymer ?
#
loop_
_entity_poly.entity_id
_entity_poly.type
_entity_poly.pdbx_seq_one_letter_code
_entity_poly.pdbx_strand_id
1 'polypeptide(L)'
;MDSKVSYCYRGNRKQWLKYLKIIGYSEKKANLYLNEQILNKNIQLKNGELCADTTQTFDDELLHGSFHKKNLPLISCFSKCFDNVLMWSHYAQKHEGVCLIYTGVFQKKQYVLFCEEIEGALFSFEKINYSNIKPKKVNRIKDLANKKLISALVTKSSEWEYEDEYRLVLKNPTPNEKGVALKFDKHHLRGVIFGMKTSQEDKKSI
;
A
#
# COMPACT_ATOMS: atom_id res chain seq x y z
N MET A 1 4.73 -4.21 11.06
CA MET A 1 3.84 -3.35 10.26
C MET A 1 2.42 -3.47 10.79
N ASP A 2 1.91 -2.41 11.41
CA ASP A 2 0.62 -2.42 12.13
C ASP A 2 -0.53 -1.72 11.36
N SER A 3 -0.27 -1.23 10.15
CA SER A 3 -1.32 -0.73 9.26
C SER A 3 -2.10 -1.90 8.63
N LYS A 4 -2.90 -2.60 9.43
CA LYS A 4 -3.79 -3.67 8.95
C LYS A 4 -5.03 -3.06 8.31
N VAL A 5 -5.15 -3.20 7.00
CA VAL A 5 -6.39 -2.86 6.29
C VAL A 5 -7.37 -4.01 6.46
N SER A 6 -8.60 -3.70 6.89
CA SER A 6 -9.70 -4.67 6.91
C SER A 6 -10.62 -4.39 5.73
N TYR A 7 -10.98 -5.43 4.96
CA TYR A 7 -11.85 -5.29 3.80
C TYR A 7 -13.29 -5.72 4.11
N CYS A 8 -14.21 -5.26 3.27
CA CYS A 8 -15.53 -5.87 3.11
C CYS A 8 -15.97 -5.74 1.65
N TYR A 9 -16.89 -6.60 1.23
CA TYR A 9 -17.43 -6.59 -0.12
C TYR A 9 -18.94 -6.58 -0.04
N ARG A 10 -19.53 -5.38 -0.23
CA ARG A 10 -20.99 -5.23 -0.25
C ARG A 10 -21.46 -4.13 -1.19
N GLY A 11 -22.56 -4.39 -1.90
CA GLY A 11 -23.19 -3.41 -2.78
C GLY A 11 -24.33 -4.00 -3.58
N ASN A 12 -24.95 -3.20 -4.43
CA ASN A 12 -25.96 -3.69 -5.35
C ASN A 12 -25.33 -4.42 -6.55
N ARG A 13 -26.15 -5.13 -7.33
CA ARG A 13 -25.68 -5.90 -8.50
C ARG A 13 -24.88 -5.05 -9.49
N LYS A 14 -25.32 -3.82 -9.78
CA LYS A 14 -24.62 -2.91 -10.69
C LYS A 14 -23.21 -2.56 -10.19
N GLN A 15 -23.06 -2.31 -8.89
CA GLN A 15 -21.77 -2.03 -8.26
C GLN A 15 -20.84 -3.24 -8.30
N TRP A 16 -21.36 -4.45 -8.03
CA TRP A 16 -20.62 -5.69 -8.16
C TRP A 16 -20.12 -5.93 -9.58
N LEU A 17 -20.98 -5.82 -10.59
CA LEU A 17 -20.60 -5.97 -11.99
C LEU A 17 -19.54 -4.94 -12.40
N LYS A 18 -19.65 -3.69 -11.93
CA LYS A 18 -18.63 -2.66 -12.16
C LYS A 18 -17.29 -3.03 -11.54
N TYR A 19 -17.29 -3.50 -10.29
CA TYR A 19 -16.07 -3.97 -9.61
C TYR A 19 -15.42 -5.14 -10.36
N LEU A 20 -16.20 -6.15 -10.75
CA LEU A 20 -15.72 -7.30 -11.51
C LEU A 20 -15.07 -6.89 -12.84
N LYS A 21 -15.66 -5.93 -13.56
CA LYS A 21 -15.06 -5.34 -14.77
C LYS A 21 -13.73 -4.66 -14.49
N ILE A 22 -13.62 -3.89 -13.39
CA ILE A 22 -12.37 -3.21 -12.99
C ILE A 22 -11.25 -4.21 -12.67
N ILE A 23 -11.60 -5.37 -12.11
CA ILE A 23 -10.62 -6.42 -11.82
C ILE A 23 -10.39 -7.37 -13.01
N GLY A 24 -10.89 -7.04 -14.21
CA GLY A 24 -10.53 -7.70 -15.46
C GLY A 24 -11.55 -8.69 -16.03
N TYR A 25 -12.74 -8.82 -15.44
CA TYR A 25 -13.78 -9.71 -15.98
C TYR A 25 -14.49 -9.04 -17.16
N SER A 26 -14.68 -9.79 -18.24
CA SER A 26 -15.63 -9.37 -19.29
C SER A 26 -17.05 -9.34 -18.74
N GLU A 27 -17.95 -8.59 -19.36
CA GLU A 27 -19.35 -8.48 -18.92
C GLU A 27 -20.06 -9.83 -18.77
N LYS A 28 -19.85 -10.74 -19.73
CA LYS A 28 -20.41 -12.08 -19.68
C LYS A 28 -19.85 -12.89 -18.52
N LYS A 29 -18.52 -12.88 -18.34
CA LYS A 29 -17.84 -13.58 -17.23
C LYS A 29 -18.25 -13.02 -15.87
N ALA A 30 -18.35 -11.70 -15.73
CA ALA A 30 -18.75 -11.04 -14.50
C ALA A 30 -20.16 -11.44 -14.06
N ASN A 31 -21.11 -11.49 -15.00
CA ASN A 31 -22.48 -11.93 -14.70
C ASN A 31 -22.54 -13.41 -14.31
N LEU A 32 -21.84 -14.28 -15.05
CA LEU A 32 -21.78 -15.71 -14.77
C LEU A 32 -21.22 -15.96 -13.36
N TYR A 33 -20.07 -15.36 -13.08
CA TYR A 33 -19.40 -15.45 -11.78
C TYR A 33 -20.29 -14.96 -10.64
N LEU A 34 -20.89 -13.76 -10.77
CA LEU A 34 -21.75 -13.22 -9.71
C LEU A 34 -22.96 -14.11 -9.44
N ASN A 35 -23.56 -14.68 -10.49
CA ASN A 35 -24.70 -15.60 -10.33
C ASN A 35 -24.29 -16.90 -9.63
N GLU A 36 -23.14 -17.46 -10.00
CA GLU A 36 -22.58 -18.66 -9.38
C GLU A 36 -22.28 -18.43 -7.88
N GLN A 37 -21.66 -17.31 -7.52
CA GLN A 37 -21.36 -16.99 -6.12
C GLN A 37 -22.63 -16.77 -5.28
N ILE A 38 -23.71 -16.25 -5.88
CA ILE A 38 -25.01 -16.13 -5.22
C ILE A 38 -25.64 -17.52 -5.04
N LEU A 39 -25.61 -18.36 -6.08
CA LEU A 39 -26.15 -19.72 -6.04
C LEU A 39 -25.46 -20.58 -4.98
N ASN A 40 -24.13 -20.48 -4.90
CA ASN A 40 -23.31 -21.19 -3.93
C ASN A 40 -23.37 -20.58 -2.51
N LYS A 41 -24.17 -19.53 -2.31
CA LYS A 41 -24.33 -18.79 -1.03
C LYS A 41 -23.06 -18.12 -0.50
N ASN A 42 -22.04 -17.95 -1.33
CA ASN A 42 -20.83 -17.18 -1.02
C ASN A 42 -21.11 -15.67 -0.99
N ILE A 43 -22.10 -15.22 -1.78
CA ILE A 43 -22.64 -13.85 -1.74
C ILE A 43 -24.12 -13.91 -1.38
N GLN A 44 -24.50 -13.20 -0.32
CA GLN A 44 -25.86 -13.23 0.23
C GLN A 44 -26.49 -11.84 0.28
N LEU A 45 -27.80 -11.76 0.04
CA LEU A 45 -28.54 -10.51 0.20
C LEU A 45 -28.74 -10.23 1.69
N LYS A 46 -28.16 -9.15 2.19
CA LYS A 46 -28.31 -8.67 3.58
C LYS A 46 -28.62 -7.18 3.55
N ASN A 47 -29.72 -6.77 4.16
CA ASN A 47 -30.17 -5.37 4.23
C ASN A 47 -30.21 -4.68 2.85
N GLY A 48 -30.71 -5.38 1.82
CA GLY A 48 -30.80 -4.85 0.45
C GLY A 48 -29.47 -4.83 -0.34
N GLU A 49 -28.37 -5.33 0.22
CA GLU A 49 -27.07 -5.39 -0.46
C GLU A 49 -26.58 -6.82 -0.63
N LEU A 50 -25.95 -7.12 -1.76
CA LEU A 50 -25.21 -8.36 -1.96
C LEU A 50 -23.90 -8.26 -1.19
N CYS A 51 -23.69 -9.15 -0.23
CA CYS A 51 -22.56 -9.15 0.70
C CYS A 51 -21.78 -10.48 0.58
N ALA A 52 -20.46 -10.41 0.33
CA ALA A 52 -19.60 -11.59 0.44
C ALA A 52 -19.06 -11.71 1.87
N ASP A 53 -18.98 -12.94 2.37
CA ASP A 53 -18.29 -13.22 3.62
C ASP A 53 -16.77 -13.27 3.37
N THR A 54 -16.02 -12.43 4.08
CA THR A 54 -14.56 -12.35 3.94
C THR A 54 -13.82 -13.44 4.73
N THR A 55 -14.52 -14.24 5.54
CA THR A 55 -13.90 -15.27 6.39
C THR A 55 -13.76 -16.62 5.70
N GLN A 56 -14.47 -16.84 4.59
CA GLN A 56 -14.44 -18.08 3.81
C GLN A 56 -14.00 -17.74 2.39
N THR A 57 -12.81 -18.19 1.99
CA THR A 57 -12.34 -18.42 0.61
C THR A 57 -12.37 -17.26 -0.41
N PHE A 58 -12.99 -16.12 -0.12
CA PHE A 58 -13.09 -14.98 -1.04
C PHE A 58 -11.82 -14.12 -1.04
N ASP A 59 -11.00 -14.19 0.01
CA ASP A 59 -9.75 -13.44 0.11
C ASP A 59 -8.54 -14.26 -0.42
N ASP A 60 -8.49 -15.59 -0.30
CA ASP A 60 -7.28 -16.34 -0.66
C ASP A 60 -7.04 -16.51 -2.17
N GLU A 61 -8.03 -16.88 -2.97
CA GLU A 61 -7.82 -17.01 -4.42
C GLU A 61 -7.86 -15.66 -5.16
N LEU A 62 -8.71 -14.73 -4.71
CA LEU A 62 -8.83 -13.37 -5.27
C LEU A 62 -7.81 -12.38 -4.72
N LEU A 63 -7.07 -12.63 -3.63
CA LEU A 63 -5.98 -11.73 -3.18
C LEU A 63 -4.61 -12.40 -3.21
N HIS A 64 -4.50 -13.72 -3.02
CA HIS A 64 -3.21 -14.43 -2.97
C HIS A 64 -2.92 -15.29 -4.22
N GLY A 65 -3.93 -15.68 -5.00
CA GLY A 65 -3.80 -16.44 -6.24
C GLY A 65 -3.48 -15.58 -7.48
N SER A 66 -2.23 -15.15 -7.61
CA SER A 66 -1.58 -14.66 -8.86
C SER A 66 -2.15 -13.45 -9.62
N PHE A 67 -3.35 -12.92 -9.33
CA PHE A 67 -3.97 -11.88 -10.17
C PHE A 67 -4.37 -10.53 -9.51
N HIS A 68 -4.04 -10.27 -8.25
CA HIS A 68 -4.47 -9.02 -7.57
C HIS A 68 -3.37 -8.09 -7.03
N LYS A 69 -2.16 -8.13 -7.62
CA LYS A 69 -1.14 -7.07 -7.42
C LYS A 69 -1.39 -5.79 -8.24
N LYS A 70 -2.19 -5.84 -9.31
CA LYS A 70 -2.28 -4.73 -10.30
C LYS A 70 -3.09 -3.51 -9.86
N ASN A 71 -3.97 -3.66 -8.86
CA ASN A 71 -4.89 -2.59 -8.43
C ASN A 71 -4.75 -2.22 -6.95
N LEU A 72 -3.77 -2.80 -6.25
CA LEU A 72 -3.42 -2.39 -4.90
C LEU A 72 -2.34 -1.31 -4.98
N PRO A 73 -2.41 -0.27 -4.13
CA PRO A 73 -1.34 0.68 -4.05
C PRO A 73 -0.03 0.00 -3.63
N LEU A 74 1.08 0.37 -4.25
CA LEU A 74 2.41 0.05 -3.73
C LEU A 74 2.85 1.13 -2.75
N ILE A 75 3.59 0.70 -1.73
CA ILE A 75 4.02 1.57 -0.64
C ILE A 75 5.53 1.42 -0.47
N SER A 76 6.21 2.56 -0.29
CA SER A 76 7.53 2.61 0.30
C SER A 76 7.50 3.54 1.52
N CYS A 77 8.16 3.14 2.60
CA CYS A 77 8.14 3.81 3.89
C CYS A 77 9.45 4.57 4.13
N PHE A 78 9.32 5.78 4.65
CA PHE A 78 10.41 6.71 4.94
C PHE A 78 10.18 7.32 6.32
N SER A 79 11.23 7.87 6.90
CA SER A 79 11.19 8.53 8.21
C SER A 79 11.99 9.81 8.18
N LYS A 80 11.58 10.79 9.00
CA LYS A 80 12.39 11.97 9.27
C LYS A 80 13.45 11.76 10.35
N CYS A 81 13.41 10.63 11.06
CA CYS A 81 14.32 10.30 12.15
C CYS A 81 15.33 9.26 11.70
N PHE A 82 16.60 9.67 11.55
CA PHE A 82 17.70 8.75 11.22
C PHE A 82 18.52 8.32 12.45
N ASP A 83 18.29 8.95 13.60
CA ASP A 83 19.07 8.80 14.84
C ASP A 83 18.29 8.09 15.96
N ASN A 84 17.19 7.39 15.63
CA ASN A 84 16.40 6.65 16.60
C ASN A 84 16.89 5.19 16.75
N VAL A 85 17.38 4.83 17.95
CA VAL A 85 17.94 3.50 18.26
C VAL A 85 16.94 2.35 18.06
N LEU A 86 15.65 2.57 18.33
CA LEU A 86 14.61 1.56 18.11
C LEU A 86 14.44 1.30 16.61
N MET A 87 14.47 2.35 15.79
CA MET A 87 14.40 2.21 14.34
C MET A 87 15.56 1.40 13.76
N TRP A 88 16.79 1.67 14.19
CA TRP A 88 17.95 0.87 13.81
C TRP A 88 17.83 -0.60 14.24
N SER A 89 17.19 -0.84 15.40
CA SER A 89 16.94 -2.20 15.89
C SER A 89 15.91 -2.95 15.03
N HIS A 90 14.88 -2.25 14.57
CA HIS A 90 13.77 -2.83 13.80
C HIS A 90 14.03 -2.95 12.29
N TYR A 91 14.66 -1.93 11.69
CA TYR A 91 14.70 -1.76 10.23
C TYR A 91 16.09 -1.95 9.62
N ALA A 92 17.16 -1.90 10.43
CA ALA A 92 18.53 -2.02 9.95
C ALA A 92 19.20 -3.30 10.46
N GLN A 93 18.51 -4.43 10.41
CA GLN A 93 19.02 -5.74 10.86
C GLN A 93 19.74 -5.65 12.21
N LYS A 94 19.07 -5.10 13.24
CA LYS A 94 19.66 -4.92 14.58
C LYS A 94 21.01 -4.15 14.57
N HIS A 95 21.07 -3.04 13.83
CA HIS A 95 22.24 -2.15 13.67
C HIS A 95 23.34 -2.64 12.72
N GLU A 96 23.11 -3.68 11.92
CA GLU A 96 24.08 -4.16 10.92
C GLU A 96 23.82 -3.58 9.51
N GLY A 97 22.61 -3.11 9.24
CA GLY A 97 22.20 -2.56 7.95
C GLY A 97 22.59 -1.10 7.73
N VAL A 98 21.93 -0.48 6.74
CA VAL A 98 22.17 0.91 6.35
C VAL A 98 20.91 1.75 6.38
N CYS A 99 21.06 3.07 6.51
CA CYS A 99 20.02 4.07 6.34
C CYS A 99 20.36 4.96 5.14
N LEU A 100 19.46 5.01 4.16
CA LEU A 100 19.60 5.87 2.99
C LEU A 100 18.98 7.24 3.28
N ILE A 101 19.76 8.30 3.08
CA ILE A 101 19.33 9.68 3.36
C ILE A 101 18.85 10.34 2.08
N TYR A 102 17.58 10.73 2.09
CA TYR A 102 16.94 11.43 0.98
C TYR A 102 16.64 12.88 1.35
N THR A 103 16.80 13.79 0.40
CA THR A 103 16.31 15.17 0.49
C THR A 103 15.08 15.33 -0.40
N GLY A 104 13.90 15.28 0.21
CA GLY A 104 12.65 15.62 -0.49
C GLY A 104 12.52 17.13 -0.68
N VAL A 105 11.90 17.55 -1.78
CA VAL A 105 11.58 18.97 -2.02
C VAL A 105 10.17 19.23 -1.53
N PHE A 106 9.97 20.29 -0.74
CA PHE A 106 8.64 20.63 -0.24
C PHE A 106 7.90 21.53 -1.24
N GLN A 107 6.84 21.02 -1.86
CA GLN A 107 6.00 21.77 -2.80
C GLN A 107 4.53 21.39 -2.63
N LYS A 108 3.62 22.34 -2.86
CA LYS A 108 2.16 22.10 -2.78
C LYS A 108 1.71 21.38 -1.49
N LYS A 109 2.36 21.71 -0.36
CA LYS A 109 2.13 21.15 0.99
C LYS A 109 2.55 19.69 1.20
N GLN A 110 3.37 19.14 0.30
CA GLN A 110 3.89 17.77 0.42
C GLN A 110 5.39 17.75 0.09
N TYR A 111 6.10 16.77 0.65
CA TYR A 111 7.42 16.42 0.12
C TYR A 111 7.25 15.66 -1.19
N VAL A 112 8.17 15.87 -2.12
CA VAL A 112 8.22 15.15 -3.38
C VAL A 112 9.65 14.72 -3.74
N LEU A 113 9.77 13.64 -4.50
CA LEU A 113 10.94 13.33 -5.33
C LEU A 113 10.60 13.59 -6.80
N PHE A 114 11.54 14.14 -7.56
CA PHE A 114 11.45 14.25 -9.01
C PHE A 114 11.68 12.87 -9.63
N CYS A 115 10.85 12.52 -10.61
CA CYS A 115 11.07 11.34 -11.44
C CYS A 115 12.19 11.64 -12.44
N GLU A 116 13.11 10.69 -12.61
CA GLU A 116 14.21 10.82 -13.58
C GLU A 116 13.74 10.59 -15.02
N GLU A 117 12.76 9.71 -15.22
CA GLU A 117 12.36 9.24 -16.56
C GLU A 117 11.31 10.13 -17.24
N ILE A 118 10.53 10.86 -16.45
CA ILE A 118 9.39 11.63 -16.95
C ILE A 118 9.52 13.06 -16.42
N GLU A 119 9.84 13.98 -17.32
CA GLU A 119 10.00 15.40 -16.99
C GLU A 119 8.73 15.96 -16.34
N GLY A 120 8.91 16.63 -15.20
CA GLY A 120 7.80 17.20 -14.41
C GLY A 120 6.97 16.19 -13.61
N ALA A 121 7.22 14.88 -13.73
CA ALA A 121 6.55 13.88 -12.89
C ALA A 121 7.14 13.86 -11.47
N LEU A 122 6.25 13.76 -10.48
CA LEU A 122 6.59 13.87 -9.05
C LEU A 122 6.08 12.66 -8.28
N PHE A 123 6.91 12.14 -7.39
CA PHE A 123 6.54 11.14 -6.40
C PHE A 123 6.23 11.84 -5.08
N SER A 124 4.95 11.93 -4.72
CA SER A 124 4.50 12.65 -3.53
C SER A 124 4.42 11.74 -2.31
N PHE A 125 4.91 12.24 -1.17
CA PHE A 125 4.81 11.56 0.11
C PHE A 125 3.52 11.92 0.85
N GLU A 126 2.86 10.91 1.40
CA GLU A 126 1.77 11.05 2.35
C GLU A 126 2.33 11.01 3.77
N LYS A 127 2.03 12.02 4.60
CA LYS A 127 2.37 11.98 6.02
C LYS A 127 1.50 10.96 6.74
N ILE A 128 2.09 10.16 7.62
CA ILE A 128 1.32 9.21 8.43
C ILE A 128 0.46 9.95 9.46
N ASN A 129 -0.79 9.49 9.56
CA ASN A 129 -1.73 9.86 10.60
C ASN A 129 -1.65 8.84 11.73
N TYR A 130 -1.09 9.24 12.86
CA TYR A 130 -0.99 8.42 14.06
C TYR A 130 -2.31 8.44 14.84
N SER A 131 -2.87 7.27 15.09
CA SER A 131 -4.15 7.12 15.78
C SER A 131 -4.29 5.72 16.37
N ASN A 132 -4.85 5.65 17.58
CA ASN A 132 -5.24 4.39 18.22
C ASN A 132 -6.65 3.94 17.79
N ILE A 133 -7.33 4.71 16.94
CA ILE A 133 -8.63 4.35 16.38
C ILE A 133 -8.41 3.51 15.13
N LYS A 134 -8.86 2.26 15.17
CA LYS A 134 -8.75 1.35 14.02
C LYS A 134 -9.48 1.91 12.79
N PRO A 135 -8.86 1.92 11.60
CA PRO A 135 -9.53 2.33 10.38
C PRO A 135 -10.81 1.51 10.11
N LYS A 136 -11.85 2.18 9.61
CA LYS A 136 -13.09 1.52 9.18
C LYS A 136 -12.78 0.54 8.04
N LYS A 137 -13.55 -0.56 7.97
CA LYS A 137 -13.43 -1.52 6.86
C LYS A 137 -13.55 -0.82 5.50
N VAL A 138 -12.64 -1.14 4.59
CA VAL A 138 -12.63 -0.64 3.21
C VAL A 138 -13.56 -1.51 2.38
N ASN A 139 -14.64 -0.91 1.88
CA ASN A 139 -15.57 -1.61 1.00
C ASN A 139 -15.06 -1.59 -0.45
N ARG A 140 -14.50 -2.70 -0.94
CA ARG A 140 -13.90 -2.77 -2.29
C ARG A 140 -14.90 -2.64 -3.43
N ILE A 141 -16.17 -2.91 -3.19
CA ILE A 141 -17.24 -2.77 -4.19
C ILE A 141 -17.64 -1.30 -4.40
N LYS A 142 -17.54 -0.48 -3.35
CA LYS A 142 -17.96 0.94 -3.39
C LYS A 142 -16.80 1.92 -3.44
N ASP A 143 -15.68 1.62 -2.80
CA ASP A 143 -14.48 2.45 -2.78
C ASP A 143 -13.56 2.16 -3.97
N LEU A 144 -14.07 2.39 -5.18
CA LEU A 144 -13.34 2.09 -6.42
C LEU A 144 -12.17 3.06 -6.68
N ALA A 145 -12.16 4.23 -6.04
CA ALA A 145 -11.10 5.23 -6.17
C ALA A 145 -9.96 5.04 -5.15
N ASN A 146 -9.98 3.95 -4.37
CA ASN A 146 -9.00 3.65 -3.33
C ASN A 146 -8.83 4.75 -2.27
N LYS A 147 -9.79 5.68 -2.09
CA LYS A 147 -9.61 6.80 -1.16
C LYS A 147 -9.59 6.33 0.30
N LYS A 148 -10.51 5.42 0.67
CA LYS A 148 -10.52 4.86 2.04
C LYS A 148 -9.40 3.85 2.21
N LEU A 149 -9.03 3.14 1.14
CA LEU A 149 -7.83 2.30 1.13
C LEU A 149 -6.59 3.12 1.48
N ILE A 150 -6.32 4.21 0.75
CA ILE A 150 -5.17 5.09 1.03
C ILE A 150 -5.25 5.64 2.45
N SER A 151 -6.41 6.14 2.88
CA SER A 151 -6.60 6.62 4.26
C SER A 151 -6.24 5.56 5.32
N ALA A 152 -6.63 4.31 5.11
CA ALA A 152 -6.26 3.21 6.01
C ALA A 152 -4.76 2.89 5.91
N LEU A 153 -4.17 2.95 4.71
CA LEU A 153 -2.75 2.73 4.46
C LEU A 153 -1.85 3.87 4.97
N VAL A 154 -2.38 5.05 5.27
CA VAL A 154 -1.61 6.14 5.88
C VAL A 154 -1.98 6.35 7.35
N THR A 155 -2.73 5.42 7.95
CA THR A 155 -3.01 5.41 9.39
C THR A 155 -2.16 4.36 10.09
N LYS A 156 -1.56 4.70 11.23
CA LYS A 156 -0.71 3.81 12.03
C LYS A 156 -0.99 4.02 13.53
N SER A 157 -0.78 2.98 14.34
CA SER A 157 -0.88 3.10 15.81
C SER A 157 0.03 4.21 16.33
N SER A 158 -0.46 4.96 17.33
CA SER A 158 0.28 6.09 17.91
C SER A 158 1.52 5.64 18.68
N GLU A 159 1.62 4.35 19.02
CA GLU A 159 2.85 3.77 19.60
C GLU A 159 4.08 3.92 18.68
N TRP A 160 3.86 4.12 17.38
CA TRP A 160 4.91 4.28 16.37
C TRP A 160 5.13 5.75 15.95
N GLU A 161 4.56 6.71 16.68
CA GLU A 161 4.65 8.14 16.37
C GLU A 161 6.11 8.64 16.35
N TYR A 162 6.98 8.02 17.15
CA TYR A 162 8.41 8.33 17.21
C TYR A 162 9.16 8.10 15.89
N GLU A 163 8.56 7.39 14.92
CA GLU A 163 9.18 7.21 13.60
C GLU A 163 9.04 8.44 12.69
N ASP A 164 8.11 9.38 12.96
CA ASP A 164 7.76 10.49 12.04
C ASP A 164 7.71 10.03 10.57
N GLU A 165 6.90 9.00 10.33
CA GLU A 165 6.86 8.22 9.09
C GLU A 165 6.15 8.99 7.97
N TYR A 166 6.70 8.87 6.76
CA TYR A 166 6.11 9.31 5.51
C TYR A 166 6.06 8.11 4.55
N ARG A 167 4.97 7.97 3.80
CA ARG A 167 4.82 6.90 2.81
C ARG A 167 4.73 7.46 1.41
N LEU A 168 5.51 6.89 0.50
CA LEU A 168 5.28 7.03 -0.92
C LEU A 168 4.22 6.02 -1.35
N VAL A 169 3.09 6.50 -1.86
CA VAL A 169 1.94 5.66 -2.25
C VAL A 169 1.70 5.74 -3.75
N LEU A 170 2.03 4.66 -4.48
CA LEU A 170 1.73 4.53 -5.90
C LEU A 170 0.32 3.95 -6.06
N LYS A 171 -0.64 4.77 -6.49
CA LYS A 171 -2.07 4.44 -6.41
C LYS A 171 -2.54 3.42 -7.47
N ASN A 172 -1.90 3.41 -8.63
CA ASN A 172 -2.21 2.51 -9.76
C ASN A 172 -0.91 2.01 -10.43
N PRO A 173 -0.09 1.23 -9.73
CA PRO A 173 1.13 0.73 -10.33
C PRO A 173 0.79 -0.38 -11.33
N THR A 174 1.61 -0.54 -12.37
CA THR A 174 1.67 -1.76 -13.17
C THR A 174 2.88 -2.59 -12.73
N PRO A 175 2.82 -3.26 -11.56
CA PRO A 175 3.95 -4.02 -11.06
C PRO A 175 4.21 -5.25 -11.92
N ASN A 176 5.48 -5.60 -12.03
CA ASN A 176 5.84 -6.98 -12.31
C ASN A 176 5.64 -7.82 -11.03
N GLU A 177 5.92 -9.12 -11.06
CA GLU A 177 5.74 -9.98 -9.88
C GLU A 177 6.50 -9.52 -8.64
N LYS A 178 7.60 -8.76 -8.82
CA LYS A 178 8.52 -8.28 -7.78
C LYS A 178 8.27 -6.82 -7.35
N GLY A 179 7.30 -6.12 -7.96
CA GLY A 179 6.98 -4.71 -7.66
C GLY A 179 7.29 -3.76 -8.81
N VAL A 180 7.60 -2.50 -8.47
CA VAL A 180 8.01 -1.46 -9.43
C VAL A 180 9.27 -0.78 -8.89
N ALA A 181 10.33 -0.75 -9.69
CA ALA A 181 11.47 0.12 -9.43
C ALA A 181 11.13 1.52 -9.94
N LEU A 182 11.18 2.52 -9.05
CA LEU A 182 11.00 3.91 -9.44
C LEU A 182 12.35 4.55 -9.66
N LYS A 183 12.54 5.17 -10.83
CA LYS A 183 13.70 6.04 -11.06
C LYS A 183 13.39 7.46 -10.63
N PHE A 184 14.17 7.96 -9.69
CA PHE A 184 14.07 9.31 -9.15
C PHE A 184 15.38 10.04 -9.42
N ASP A 185 15.33 11.37 -9.45
CA ASP A 185 16.52 12.18 -9.63
C ASP A 185 17.55 11.88 -8.51
N LYS A 186 18.72 11.36 -8.90
CA LYS A 186 19.80 10.95 -7.99
C LYS A 186 20.25 12.06 -7.04
N HIS A 187 20.04 13.33 -7.35
CA HIS A 187 20.36 14.45 -6.45
C HIS A 187 19.51 14.44 -5.16
N HIS A 188 18.43 13.67 -5.13
CA HIS A 188 17.66 13.43 -3.92
C HIS A 188 18.36 12.48 -2.95
N LEU A 189 19.19 11.54 -3.41
CA LEU A 189 19.94 10.65 -2.52
C LEU A 189 21.21 11.39 -2.06
N ARG A 190 21.27 11.72 -0.77
CA ARG A 190 22.36 12.54 -0.20
C ARG A 190 23.40 11.77 0.58
N GLY A 191 23.09 10.55 1.00
CA GLY A 191 24.08 9.75 1.71
C GLY A 191 23.56 8.42 2.20
N VAL A 192 24.49 7.71 2.82
CA VAL A 192 24.29 6.42 3.46
C VAL A 192 24.87 6.53 4.87
N ILE A 193 24.08 6.15 5.87
CA ILE A 193 24.56 5.97 7.24
C ILE A 193 24.67 4.46 7.47
N PHE A 194 25.82 4.02 7.97
CA PHE A 194 26.02 2.63 8.36
C PHE A 194 25.60 2.42 9.80
N GLY A 195 24.97 1.29 10.07
CA GLY A 195 24.68 0.87 11.42
C GLY A 195 25.96 0.65 12.21
N MET A 196 25.86 0.80 13.53
CA MET A 196 27.03 0.70 14.42
C MET A 196 27.73 -0.66 14.36
N LYS A 197 27.01 -1.71 13.95
CA LYS A 197 27.53 -3.08 13.81
C LYS A 197 27.82 -3.48 12.37
N THR A 198 27.66 -2.57 11.40
CA THR A 198 28.00 -2.90 10.01
C THR A 198 29.49 -3.20 9.88
N SER A 199 29.81 -4.34 9.25
CA SER A 199 31.19 -4.80 9.08
C SER A 199 31.99 -3.88 8.15
N GLN A 200 33.32 -3.92 8.24
CA GLN A 200 34.18 -3.16 7.32
C GLN A 200 34.15 -3.70 5.89
N GLU A 201 33.83 -4.98 5.72
CA GLU A 201 33.66 -5.60 4.42
C GLU A 201 32.39 -5.09 3.74
N ASP A 202 31.26 -5.09 4.45
CA ASP A 202 29.99 -4.55 3.95
C ASP A 202 30.05 -3.05 3.67
N LYS A 203 30.81 -2.29 4.49
CA LYS A 203 31.04 -0.86 4.24
C LYS A 203 31.75 -0.58 2.91
N LYS A 204 32.54 -1.53 2.41
CA LYS A 204 33.33 -1.38 1.17
C LYS A 204 32.59 -1.91 -0.06
N SER A 205 31.56 -2.73 0.11
CA SER A 205 30.83 -3.37 -0.99
C SER A 205 29.68 -2.55 -1.55
N ILE A 206 29.34 -1.43 -0.89
CA ILE A 206 28.28 -0.47 -1.26
C ILE A 206 28.89 0.74 -1.96
#